data_AF-A0A0Q5ZNJ6-F1
#
_entry.id   AF-A0A0Q5ZNJ6-F1
#
_cell.length_a   1.000
_cell.length_b   1.000
_cell.length_c   1.000
_cell.angle_alpha   90.00
_cell.angle_beta   90.00
_cell.angle_gamma   90.00
#
_symmetry.space_group_name_H-M   'P 1'
#
loop_
_entity.id
_entity.type
_entity.pdbx_description
1 polymer ?
#
loop_
_entity_poly.entity_id
_entity_poly.type
_entity_poly.pdbx_seq_one_letter_code
_entity_poly.pdbx_strand_id
1 'polypeptide(L)'
;MSGNFLNIFLIFFLNSCNSVPKFYEGLIFSREKKPLANIKVCEINTNKCTYTDNKGYFKLEKEKSSINDLIVYSGNKPVDTIKTFWNQHGEKMNYSFVEGKKDTLFINVQ
;
A
#
# COMPACT_ATOMS: atom_id res chain seq x y z
N MET A 1 -59.40 17.43 -6.41
CA MET A 1 -58.12 17.90 -5.84
C MET A 1 -57.23 16.69 -5.62
N SER A 2 -56.48 16.28 -6.64
CA SER A 2 -55.45 15.25 -6.51
C SER A 2 -54.12 15.94 -6.22
N GLY A 3 -53.57 15.72 -5.01
CA GLY A 3 -52.30 16.29 -4.59
C GLY A 3 -51.15 15.66 -5.35
N ASN A 4 -50.38 16.48 -6.08
CA ASN A 4 -49.10 16.10 -6.63
C ASN A 4 -48.05 16.15 -5.51
N PHE A 5 -47.81 15.02 -4.86
CA PHE A 5 -46.70 14.87 -3.94
C PHE A 5 -45.40 14.65 -4.72
N LEU A 6 -44.62 15.73 -4.81
CA LEU A 6 -43.16 15.79 -4.76
C LEU A 6 -42.40 14.49 -5.11
N ASN A 7 -42.07 14.28 -6.38
CA ASN A 7 -41.22 13.18 -6.82
C ASN A 7 -39.76 13.66 -6.98
N ILE A 8 -39.08 13.83 -5.85
CA ILE A 8 -37.62 13.98 -5.77
C ILE A 8 -37.13 12.89 -4.82
N PHE A 9 -37.06 11.65 -5.32
CA PHE A 9 -36.17 10.63 -4.75
C PHE A 9 -34.97 10.49 -5.68
N LEU A 10 -34.16 11.55 -5.69
CA LEU A 10 -32.75 11.48 -5.32
C LEU A 10 -32.02 10.22 -5.79
N ILE A 11 -31.54 10.28 -7.03
CA ILE A 11 -30.53 9.37 -7.58
C ILE A 11 -29.23 9.61 -6.81
N PHE A 12 -29.01 8.86 -5.73
CA PHE A 12 -27.69 8.70 -5.09
C PHE A 12 -27.23 7.24 -5.20
N PHE A 13 -27.17 6.72 -6.43
CA PHE A 13 -26.21 5.66 -6.73
C PHE A 13 -24.83 6.31 -6.89
N LEU A 14 -24.28 6.80 -5.78
CA LEU A 14 -22.86 7.13 -5.72
C LEU A 14 -22.11 5.81 -5.93
N ASN A 15 -21.50 5.71 -7.11
CA ASN A 15 -20.60 4.64 -7.51
C ASN A 15 -19.56 4.41 -6.40
N SER A 16 -19.81 3.45 -5.51
CA SER A 16 -18.79 2.87 -4.65
C SER A 16 -17.92 1.93 -5.50
N CYS A 17 -17.28 2.46 -6.54
CA CYS A 17 -16.21 1.75 -7.20
C CYS A 17 -14.96 2.01 -6.36
N ASN A 18 -14.63 1.07 -5.47
CA ASN A 18 -13.36 1.11 -4.77
C ASN A 18 -12.26 1.04 -5.84
N SER A 19 -11.51 2.11 -6.01
CA SER A 19 -10.40 2.12 -6.97
C SER A 19 -9.39 1.07 -6.57
N VAL A 20 -9.03 0.19 -7.51
CA VAL A 20 -7.95 -0.78 -7.31
C VAL A 20 -6.68 0.00 -6.95
N PRO A 21 -6.02 -0.30 -5.83
CA PRO A 21 -4.78 0.37 -5.43
C PRO A 21 -3.76 0.33 -6.57
N LYS A 22 -3.25 1.50 -6.96
CA LYS A 22 -2.29 1.65 -8.05
C LYS A 22 -0.85 1.58 -7.58
N PHE A 23 -0.63 1.84 -6.31
CA PHE A 23 0.69 1.94 -5.72
C PHE A 23 0.84 1.07 -4.49
N TYR A 24 2.07 0.60 -4.29
CA TYR A 24 2.56 0.35 -2.95
C TYR A 24 3.13 1.62 -2.37
N GLU A 25 2.88 1.86 -1.09
CA GLU A 25 3.45 2.99 -0.38
C GLU A 25 3.55 2.72 1.12
N GLY A 26 4.44 3.43 1.77
CA GLY A 26 4.55 3.40 3.22
C GLY A 26 5.86 4.00 3.70
N LEU A 27 6.12 3.82 4.99
CA LEU A 27 7.24 4.39 5.70
C LEU A 27 8.20 3.30 6.16
N ILE A 28 9.50 3.54 6.06
CA ILE A 28 10.55 2.65 6.58
C ILE A 28 11.43 3.41 7.56
N PHE A 29 11.52 2.86 8.77
CA PHE A 29 12.22 3.44 9.90
C PHE A 29 13.21 2.45 10.50
N SER A 30 14.24 2.95 11.17
CA SER A 30 15.07 2.13 12.05
C SER A 30 14.31 1.76 13.32
N ARG A 31 14.75 0.75 14.06
CA ARG A 31 14.14 0.42 15.37
C ARG A 31 14.22 1.55 16.39
N GLU A 32 15.18 2.47 16.25
CA GLU A 32 15.27 3.72 17.03
C GLU A 32 14.32 4.82 16.53
N LYS A 33 13.38 4.48 15.64
CA LYS A 33 12.37 5.38 15.06
C LYS A 33 12.98 6.54 14.26
N LYS A 34 14.12 6.32 13.61
CA LYS A 34 14.69 7.27 12.64
C LYS A 34 14.19 6.93 11.23
N PRO A 35 13.75 7.91 10.42
CA PRO A 35 13.41 7.64 9.03
C PRO A 35 14.65 7.18 8.26
N LEU A 36 14.49 6.17 7.41
CA LEU A 36 15.59 5.61 6.63
C LEU A 36 15.48 6.04 5.17
N ALA A 37 16.40 6.90 4.73
CA ALA A 37 16.49 7.35 3.34
C ALA A 37 17.27 6.35 2.47
N ASN A 38 17.01 6.36 1.17
CA ASN A 38 17.74 5.57 0.16
C ASN A 38 17.69 4.05 0.42
N ILE A 39 16.66 3.56 1.09
CA ILE A 39 16.37 2.12 1.23
C ILE A 39 15.68 1.67 -0.05
N LYS A 40 16.21 0.63 -0.68
CA LYS A 40 15.64 0.09 -1.91
C LYS A 40 14.47 -0.83 -1.57
N VAL A 41 13.35 -0.65 -2.24
CA VAL A 41 12.16 -1.49 -2.12
C VAL A 41 11.81 -2.01 -3.51
N CYS A 42 11.73 -3.32 -3.68
CA CYS A 42 11.43 -3.96 -4.96
C CYS A 42 10.21 -4.88 -4.85
N GLU A 43 9.38 -4.90 -5.87
CA GLU A 43 8.27 -5.85 -6.00
C GLU A 43 8.80 -7.22 -6.48
N ILE A 44 8.50 -8.30 -5.76
CA ILE A 44 9.00 -9.64 -6.11
C ILE A 44 8.48 -10.08 -7.49
N ASN A 45 9.29 -10.86 -8.20
CA ASN A 45 9.01 -11.37 -9.55
C ASN A 45 8.85 -10.28 -10.63
N THR A 46 9.26 -9.05 -10.34
CA THR A 46 9.32 -7.94 -11.30
C THR A 46 10.67 -7.24 -11.21
N ASN A 47 10.94 -6.33 -12.15
CA ASN A 47 12.10 -5.43 -12.09
C ASN A 47 11.75 -4.05 -11.49
N LYS A 48 10.56 -3.90 -10.91
CA LYS A 48 10.09 -2.62 -10.38
C LYS A 48 10.66 -2.39 -8.98
N CYS A 49 11.41 -1.31 -8.84
CA CYS A 49 11.96 -0.89 -7.57
C CYS A 49 11.81 0.62 -7.39
N THR A 50 11.82 1.06 -6.15
CA THR A 50 11.87 2.46 -5.74
C THR A 50 12.86 2.61 -4.58
N TYR A 51 13.11 3.85 -4.18
CA TYR A 51 13.92 4.18 -3.02
C TYR A 51 13.13 5.07 -2.07
N THR A 52 13.36 4.92 -0.77
CA THR A 52 12.79 5.81 0.22
C THR A 52 13.39 7.22 0.14
N ASP A 53 12.55 8.22 0.37
CA ASP A 53 12.98 9.62 0.50
C ASP A 53 13.61 9.92 1.88
N ASN A 54 13.95 11.19 2.14
CA ASN A 54 14.54 11.61 3.41
C ASN A 54 13.62 11.47 4.64
N LYS A 55 12.32 11.25 4.44
CA LYS A 55 11.34 10.97 5.49
C LYS A 55 11.09 9.47 5.64
N GLY A 56 11.81 8.63 4.91
CA GLY A 56 11.64 7.18 4.89
C GLY A 56 10.43 6.73 4.09
N TYR A 57 9.79 7.61 3.33
CA TYR A 57 8.61 7.28 2.54
C TYR A 57 9.01 6.70 1.19
N PHE A 58 8.35 5.62 0.78
CA PHE A 58 8.46 5.08 -0.56
C PHE A 58 7.10 5.05 -1.25
N LYS A 59 7.13 5.16 -2.58
CA LYS A 59 5.98 4.92 -3.46
C LYS A 59 6.46 4.15 -4.69
N LEU A 60 5.78 3.05 -5.00
CA LEU A 60 6.09 2.16 -6.11
C LEU A 60 4.82 1.87 -6.90
N GLU A 61 4.83 2.06 -8.21
CA GLU A 61 3.71 1.66 -9.06
C GLU A 61 3.58 0.14 -9.10
N LYS A 62 2.41 -0.38 -8.75
CA LYS A 62 2.11 -1.80 -8.71
C LYS A 62 1.73 -2.31 -10.09
N GLU A 63 2.03 -3.58 -10.39
CA GLU A 63 1.41 -4.25 -11.53
C GLU A 63 -0.12 -4.34 -11.38
N LYS A 64 -0.89 -3.98 -12.40
CA LYS A 64 -2.35 -3.80 -12.24
C LYS A 64 -3.05 -5.10 -11.86
N SER A 65 -2.56 -6.24 -12.37
CA SER A 65 -3.19 -7.56 -12.24
C SER A 65 -2.73 -8.39 -11.04
N SER A 66 -1.75 -7.94 -10.26
CA SER A 66 -1.20 -8.74 -9.16
C SER A 66 -0.94 -7.94 -7.89
N ILE A 67 -0.96 -8.62 -6.75
CA ILE A 67 -0.46 -8.10 -5.48
C ILE A 67 0.67 -9.04 -5.06
N ASN A 68 1.88 -8.52 -5.17
CA ASN A 68 3.11 -9.20 -4.84
C ASN A 68 3.71 -8.65 -3.54
N ASP A 69 4.52 -9.46 -2.87
CA ASP A 69 5.32 -9.02 -1.73
C ASP A 69 6.42 -8.06 -2.16
N LEU A 70 6.95 -7.30 -1.20
CA LEU A 70 8.06 -6.38 -1.44
C LEU A 70 9.30 -6.85 -0.70
N ILE A 71 10.46 -6.79 -1.36
CA ILE A 71 11.76 -7.04 -0.74
C ILE A 71 12.42 -5.70 -0.43
N VAL A 72 12.88 -5.54 0.80
CA VAL A 72 13.58 -4.35 1.30
C VAL A 72 15.06 -4.64 1.37
N TYR A 73 15.89 -3.74 0.82
CA TYR A 73 17.34 -3.86 0.82
C TYR A 73 18.01 -2.68 1.52
N SER A 74 19.06 -2.98 2.29
CA SER A 74 20.06 -2.02 2.72
C SER A 74 21.32 -2.20 1.87
N GLY A 75 21.64 -1.20 1.05
CA GLY A 75 22.63 -1.37 -0.02
C GLY A 75 22.23 -2.51 -0.97
N ASN A 76 23.09 -3.52 -1.10
CA ASN A 76 22.87 -4.69 -1.95
C ASN A 76 22.36 -5.93 -1.19
N LYS A 77 22.11 -5.82 0.13
CA LYS A 77 21.69 -6.96 0.96
C LYS A 77 20.19 -6.88 1.24
N PRO A 78 19.42 -7.97 1.01
CA PRO A 78 18.03 -8.03 1.45
C PRO A 78 18.00 -8.09 2.98
N VAL A 79 17.16 -7.26 3.60
CA VAL A 79 17.06 -7.13 5.07
C VAL A 79 15.68 -7.51 5.60
N ASP A 80 14.64 -7.40 4.76
CA ASP A 80 13.27 -7.76 5.14
C ASP A 80 12.40 -8.06 3.92
N THR A 81 11.23 -8.66 4.14
CA THR A 81 10.19 -8.88 3.15
C THR A 81 8.83 -8.43 3.69
N ILE A 82 8.22 -7.45 3.04
CA ILE A 82 6.87 -6.96 3.36
C ILE A 82 5.85 -7.90 2.71
N LYS A 83 5.04 -8.57 3.53
CA LYS A 83 3.84 -9.27 3.10
C LYS A 83 2.73 -8.27 2.81
N THR A 84 2.43 -8.05 1.54
CA THR A 84 1.44 -7.03 1.12
C THR A 84 0.01 -7.56 1.14
N PHE A 85 -0.15 -8.88 1.14
CA PHE A 85 -1.43 -9.56 1.25
C PHE A 85 -1.32 -10.71 2.25
N TRP A 86 -2.32 -10.85 3.12
CA TRP A 86 -2.42 -11.94 4.07
C TRP A 86 -3.88 -12.19 4.46
N ASN A 87 -4.18 -13.39 4.93
CA ASN A 87 -5.49 -13.76 5.40
C ASN A 87 -5.45 -14.35 6.83
N GLN A 88 -6.54 -14.19 7.56
CA GLN A 88 -6.76 -14.86 8.84
C GLN A 88 -7.73 -16.00 8.61
N HIS A 89 -7.21 -17.23 8.54
CA HIS A 89 -8.02 -18.44 8.39
C HIS A 89 -9.04 -18.39 7.21
N GLY A 90 -8.72 -17.63 6.15
CA GLY A 90 -9.59 -17.45 4.99
C GLY A 90 -10.78 -16.49 5.17
N GLU A 91 -11.06 -16.03 6.40
CA GLU A 91 -12.26 -15.22 6.69
C GLU A 91 -12.09 -13.75 6.34
N LYS A 92 -10.87 -13.22 6.49
CA LYS A 92 -10.57 -11.81 6.23
C LYS A 92 -9.32 -11.63 5.39
N MET A 93 -9.52 -10.98 4.25
CA MET A 93 -8.46 -10.55 3.35
C MET A 93 -7.91 -9.21 3.84
N ASN A 94 -6.61 -9.15 4.14
CA ASN A 94 -5.94 -7.96 4.61
C ASN A 94 -4.82 -7.58 3.65
N TYR A 95 -4.64 -6.27 3.49
CA TYR A 95 -3.61 -5.69 2.64
C TYR A 95 -2.74 -4.77 3.48
N SER A 96 -1.46 -4.71 3.15
CA SER A 96 -0.48 -3.84 3.83
C SER A 96 0.37 -3.14 2.78
N PHE A 97 0.76 -1.90 3.08
CA PHE A 97 1.58 -1.03 2.23
C PHE A 97 0.99 -0.79 0.84
N VAL A 98 -0.35 -0.71 0.74
CA VAL A 98 -1.07 -0.36 -0.49
C VAL A 98 -1.63 1.06 -0.40
N GLU A 99 -1.84 1.70 -1.56
CA GLU A 99 -2.36 3.07 -1.68
C GLU A 99 -3.48 3.40 -0.67
N GLY A 100 -3.29 4.49 0.06
CA GLY A 100 -4.22 4.95 1.10
C GLY A 100 -3.95 4.39 2.49
N LYS A 101 -3.10 3.35 2.63
CA LYS A 101 -2.63 2.86 3.94
C LYS A 101 -1.32 3.52 4.34
N LYS A 102 -1.30 4.10 5.55
CA LYS A 102 -0.10 4.75 6.13
C LYS A 102 0.71 3.75 6.96
N ASP A 103 1.08 2.64 6.35
CA ASP A 103 1.80 1.55 7.03
C ASP A 103 3.27 1.90 7.24
N THR A 104 3.86 1.41 8.33
CA THR A 104 5.26 1.66 8.70
C THR A 104 5.98 0.35 8.99
N LEU A 105 7.15 0.16 8.38
CA LEU A 105 8.06 -0.95 8.64
C LEU A 105 9.23 -0.47 9.50
N PHE A 106 9.61 -1.25 10.51
CA PHE A 106 10.79 -1.00 11.34
C PHE A 106 11.85 -2.07 11.10
N ILE A 107 13.03 -1.68 10.60
CA ILE A 107 14.13 -2.60 10.26
C ILE A 107 15.38 -2.29 11.09
N ASN A 108 16.26 -3.29 11.20
CA ASN A 108 17.64 -3.08 11.63
C ASN A 108 18.50 -2.84 10.39
N VAL A 109 19.20 -1.71 10.36
CA VAL A 109 20.18 -1.45 9.31
C VAL A 109 21.53 -1.94 9.83
N GLN A 110 22.11 -2.92 9.14
CA GLN A 110 23.48 -3.40 9.38
C GLN A 110 24.46 -2.70 8.46
#